data_AF-A0A7V5L0G8-F1
#
_entry.id   AF-A0A7V5L0G8-F1
#
_cell.length_a   1.000
_cell.length_b   1.000
_cell.length_c   1.000
_cell.angle_alpha   90.00
_cell.angle_beta   90.00
_cell.angle_gamma   90.00
#
_symmetry.space_group_name_H-M   'P 1'
#
loop_
_entity.id
_entity.type
_entity.pdbx_description
1 polymer ?
#
loop_
_entity_poly.entity_id
_entity_poly.type
_entity_poly.pdbx_seq_one_letter_code
_entity_poly.pdbx_strand_id
1 'polypeptide(L)'
;MKYKSIFVSDVHLGTKFSQADRLLEFMKENESDNLYLVGDIIDGWAMKRKMRWGQTHSDVIQKVLRKARKGTNVFFIVGNHDEFLRPFIPVLLGDSL
;
A
#
# COMPACT_ATOMS: atom_id res chain seq x y z
N MET A 1 -10.24 -6.05 14.16
CA MET A 1 -11.31 -5.13 14.58
C MET A 1 -11.90 -4.42 13.37
N LYS A 2 -13.07 -3.74 13.48
CA LYS A 2 -13.66 -2.95 12.39
C LYS A 2 -13.53 -1.46 12.69
N TYR A 3 -12.99 -0.71 11.74
CA TYR A 3 -12.79 0.75 11.85
C TYR A 3 -13.53 1.47 10.73
N LYS A 4 -13.85 2.75 10.95
CA LYS A 4 -14.37 3.61 9.88
C LYS A 4 -13.29 3.97 8.86
N SER A 5 -12.07 4.18 9.33
CA SER A 5 -10.94 4.57 8.48
C SER A 5 -9.62 4.09 9.08
N ILE A 6 -8.70 3.68 8.20
CA ILE A 6 -7.32 3.35 8.53
C ILE A 6 -6.42 4.23 7.66
N PHE A 7 -5.36 4.77 8.26
CA PHE A 7 -4.35 5.57 7.58
C PHE A 7 -2.99 4.88 7.75
N VAL A 8 -2.25 4.74 6.66
CA VAL A 8 -0.93 4.10 6.60
C VAL A 8 -0.02 4.98 5.75
N SER A 9 1.19 5.28 6.22
CA SER A 9 2.22 6.03 5.50
C SER A 9 3.60 5.40 5.72
N ASP A 10 4.59 5.85 4.95
CA ASP A 10 6.03 5.61 5.21
C ASP A 10 6.40 4.13 5.36
N VAL A 11 5.76 3.27 4.57
CA VAL A 11 6.01 1.81 4.59
C VAL A 11 7.33 1.49 3.89
N HIS A 12 7.64 2.20 2.81
CA HIS A 12 8.81 2.02 1.95
C HIS A 12 9.02 0.57 1.50
N LEU A 13 7.97 -0.06 0.95
CA LEU A 13 8.07 -1.38 0.32
C LEU A 13 9.18 -1.33 -0.75
N GLY A 14 10.13 -2.25 -0.63
CA GLY A 14 11.31 -2.35 -1.47
C GLY A 14 12.59 -2.10 -0.69
N THR A 15 12.49 -1.59 0.53
CA THR A 15 13.64 -1.37 1.42
C THR A 15 13.78 -2.48 2.47
N LYS A 16 15.01 -2.69 2.95
CA LYS A 16 15.30 -3.64 4.04
C LYS A 16 14.69 -3.27 5.40
N PHE A 17 14.29 -2.00 5.56
CA PHE A 17 13.75 -1.48 6.81
C PHE A 17 12.22 -1.56 6.86
N SER A 18 11.58 -1.79 5.71
CA SER A 18 10.14 -1.96 5.59
C SER A 18 9.63 -3.04 6.53
N GLN A 19 8.68 -2.67 7.40
CA GLN A 19 8.01 -3.58 8.33
C GLN A 19 6.82 -4.29 7.65
N ALA A 20 7.05 -4.86 6.46
CA ALA A 20 6.00 -5.39 5.60
C ALA A 20 5.21 -6.52 6.27
N ASP A 21 5.87 -7.39 7.05
CA ASP A 21 5.20 -8.53 7.71
C ASP A 21 4.22 -8.03 8.78
N ARG A 22 4.63 -7.04 9.58
CA ARG A 22 3.77 -6.41 10.61
C ARG A 22 2.58 -5.70 9.99
N LEU A 23 2.81 -4.98 8.88
CA LEU A 23 1.71 -4.32 8.16
C LEU A 23 0.74 -5.34 7.57
N LEU A 24 1.25 -6.43 7.00
CA LEU A 24 0.44 -7.50 6.43
C LEU A 24 -0.43 -8.18 7.51
N GLU A 25 0.14 -8.47 8.67
CA GLU A 25 -0.58 -9.00 9.83
C GLU A 25 -1.66 -8.02 10.32
N PHE A 26 -1.31 -6.75 10.52
CA PHE A 26 -2.27 -5.71 10.88
C PHE A 26 -3.44 -5.62 9.89
N MET A 27 -3.17 -5.66 8.58
CA MET A 27 -4.22 -5.64 7.54
C MET A 27 -5.05 -6.93 7.49
N LYS A 28 -4.54 -8.06 7.97
CA LYS A 28 -5.29 -9.33 8.07
C LYS A 28 -6.29 -9.29 9.22
N GLU A 29 -5.91 -8.69 10.35
CA GLU A 29 -6.73 -8.65 11.57
C GLU A 29 -7.73 -7.49 11.62
N ASN A 30 -7.53 -6.48 10.77
CA ASN A 30 -8.33 -5.26 10.78
C ASN A 30 -9.02 -5.00 9.45
N GLU A 31 -10.28 -4.56 9.52
CA GLU A 31 -11.09 -4.16 8.39
C GLU A 31 -11.49 -2.68 8.52
N SER A 32 -11.68 -2.02 7.38
CA SER A 32 -12.07 -0.62 7.33
C SER A 32 -12.95 -0.29 6.14
N ASP A 33 -13.85 0.66 6.31
CA ASP A 33 -14.63 1.20 5.19
C ASP A 33 -13.72 2.03 4.26
N ASN A 34 -12.74 2.75 4.83
CA ASN A 34 -11.78 3.55 4.10
C ASN A 34 -10.34 3.20 4.49
N LEU A 35 -9.46 3.03 3.50
CA LEU A 35 -8.02 2.82 3.68
C LEU A 35 -7.26 3.92 2.93
N TYR A 36 -6.60 4.79 3.68
CA TYR A 36 -5.76 5.86 3.15
C TYR A 36 -4.30 5.45 3.19
N LEU A 37 -3.69 5.38 2.02
CA LEU A 37 -2.28 5.14 1.77
C LEU A 37 -1.61 6.51 1.52
N VAL A 38 -1.03 7.08 2.58
CA VAL A 38 -0.63 8.49 2.67
C VAL A 38 0.87 8.64 2.42
N GLY A 39 1.29 8.35 1.20
CA GLY A 39 2.66 8.55 0.75
C GLY A 39 3.68 7.55 1.28
N ASP A 40 4.76 7.45 0.52
CA ASP A 40 5.95 6.64 0.73
C ASP A 40 5.63 5.16 1.03
N ILE A 41 4.64 4.63 0.30
CA ILE A 41 4.24 3.22 0.41
C ILE A 41 5.21 2.32 -0.33
N ILE A 42 5.64 2.72 -1.53
CA ILE A 42 6.57 1.95 -2.35
C ILE A 42 7.80 2.81 -2.62
N ASP A 43 8.99 2.27 -2.33
CA ASP A 43 10.23 2.96 -2.65
C ASP A 43 10.67 2.65 -4.09
N GLY A 44 10.33 3.55 -5.02
CA GLY A 44 10.74 3.45 -6.42
C GLY A 44 12.25 3.53 -6.65
N TRP A 45 13.00 4.17 -5.73
CA TRP A 45 14.45 4.25 -5.80
C TRP A 45 15.10 2.92 -5.39
N ALA A 46 14.47 2.16 -4.49
CA ALA A 46 14.93 0.81 -4.13
C ALA A 46 14.77 -0.17 -5.30
N MET A 47 13.69 -0.06 -6.09
CA MET A 47 13.48 -0.88 -7.29
C MET A 47 14.56 -0.63 -8.36
N LYS A 48 14.95 0.64 -8.58
CA LYS A 48 16.03 1.00 -9.53
C LYS A 48 17.40 0.43 -9.13
N ARG A 49 17.63 0.16 -7.84
CA ARG A 49 18.92 -0.34 -7.31
C ARG A 49 19.04 -1.87 -7.30
N LYS A 50 18.15 -2.60 -7.98
CA LYS A 50 18.07 -4.07 -7.96
C LYS A 50 17.95 -4.65 -6.53
N MET A 51 17.34 -3.89 -5.61
CA MET A 51 17.07 -4.41 -4.26
C MET A 51 16.13 -5.63 -4.37
N ARG A 52 16.36 -6.66 -3.56
CA ARG A 52 15.51 -7.86 -3.54
C ARG A 52 14.11 -7.49 -3.04
N TRP A 53 13.16 -7.42 -3.96
CA TRP A 53 11.74 -7.33 -3.63
C TRP A 53 11.29 -8.65 -2.97
N GLY A 54 10.97 -8.59 -1.68
CA GLY A 54 10.54 -9.77 -0.91
C GLY A 54 9.09 -10.15 -1.18
N GLN A 55 8.74 -11.43 -1.01
CA GLN A 55 7.37 -11.93 -1.20
C GLN A 55 6.36 -11.15 -0.36
N THR A 56 6.66 -10.87 0.91
CA THR A 56 5.78 -10.11 1.81
C THR A 56 5.40 -8.73 1.24
N HIS A 57 6.28 -8.09 0.46
CA HIS A 57 5.96 -6.80 -0.14
C HIS A 57 4.86 -6.92 -1.19
N SER A 58 4.95 -7.94 -2.05
CA SER A 58 3.87 -8.30 -2.98
C SER A 58 2.59 -8.64 -2.23
N ASP A 59 2.70 -9.35 -1.11
CA ASP A 59 1.53 -9.76 -0.32
C ASP A 59 0.79 -8.57 0.29
N VAL A 60 1.51 -7.51 0.72
CA VAL A 60 0.89 -6.25 1.16
C VAL A 60 0.09 -5.62 0.02
N ILE A 61 0.68 -5.48 -1.17
CA ILE A 61 -0.01 -4.92 -2.34
C ILE A 61 -1.25 -5.76 -2.68
N GLN A 62 -1.12 -7.09 -2.74
CA GLN A 62 -2.24 -7.99 -3.00
C GLN A 62 -3.34 -7.89 -1.93
N LYS A 63 -2.96 -7.71 -0.65
CA LYS A 63 -3.92 -7.55 0.45
C LYS A 63 -4.71 -6.25 0.32
N VAL A 64 -4.06 -5.14 -0.05
CA VAL A 64 -4.72 -3.87 -0.37
C VAL A 64 -5.72 -4.05 -1.52
N LEU A 65 -5.27 -4.63 -2.65
CA LEU A 65 -6.14 -4.88 -3.81
C LEU A 65 -7.32 -5.80 -3.47
N ARG A 66 -7.11 -6.80 -2.60
CA ARG A 66 -8.18 -7.69 -2.13
C ARG A 66 -9.19 -6.97 -1.25
N LYS A 67 -8.75 -6.02 -0.40
CA LYS A 67 -9.66 -5.18 0.40
C LYS A 67 -10.48 -4.25 -0.50
N ALA A 68 -9.86 -3.64 -1.51
CA ALA A 68 -10.57 -2.83 -2.50
C ALA A 68 -11.69 -3.62 -3.19
N ARG A 69 -11.37 -4.82 -3.70
CA ARG A 69 -12.37 -5.74 -4.31
C ARG A 69 -13.48 -6.20 -3.35
N LYS A 70 -13.30 -6.03 -2.05
CA LYS A 70 -14.31 -6.36 -1.02
C LYS A 70 -15.12 -5.14 -0.55
N GLY A 71 -14.93 -3.98 -1.17
CA GLY A 71 -15.69 -2.77 -0.88
C GLY A 71 -15.01 -1.80 0.11
N THR A 72 -13.73 -2.01 0.46
CA THR A 72 -12.96 -0.95 1.14
C THR A 72 -12.59 0.13 0.13
N ASN A 73 -12.94 1.39 0.41
CA ASN A 73 -12.47 2.53 -0.40
C ASN A 73 -10.97 2.72 -0.17
N VAL A 74 -10.15 2.59 -1.22
CA VAL A 74 -8.70 2.77 -1.11
C VAL A 74 -8.29 4.09 -1.75
N PHE A 75 -7.64 4.95 -0.97
CA PHE A 75 -7.12 6.24 -1.40
C PHE A 75 -5.59 6.18 -1.40
N PHE A 76 -4.97 6.44 -2.55
CA PHE A 76 -3.50 6.50 -2.66
C PHE A 76 -3.05 7.94 -2.88
N ILE A 77 -2.27 8.47 -1.94
CA ILE A 77 -1.63 9.77 -2.02
C ILE A 77 -0.15 9.52 -2.27
N VAL A 78 0.38 10.08 -3.36
CA VAL A 78 1.77 9.84 -3.77
C VAL A 78 2.72 10.64 -2.88
N GLY A 79 3.68 9.93 -2.26
CA GLY A 79 4.79 10.52 -1.52
C GLY A 79 5.97 10.91 -2.40
N ASN A 80 7.11 11.20 -1.78
CA ASN A 80 8.32 11.60 -2.50
C ASN A 80 9.03 10.40 -3.14
N HIS A 81 9.02 9.24 -2.47
CA HIS A 81 9.60 8.00 -2.98
C HIS A 81 8.72 7.32 -4.04
N ASP A 82 7.42 7.62 -4.02
CA ASP A 82 6.41 7.13 -4.93
C ASP A 82 6.39 7.90 -6.27
N GLU A 83 7.37 8.75 -6.57
CA GLU A 83 7.34 9.67 -7.73
C GLU A 83 7.09 8.95 -9.06
N PHE A 84 7.54 7.70 -9.17
CA PHE A 84 7.31 6.85 -10.34
C PHE A 84 5.83 6.53 -10.58
N LEU A 85 4.97 6.68 -9.57
CA LEU A 85 3.52 6.50 -9.66
C LEU A 85 2.80 7.76 -10.15
N ARG A 86 3.45 8.93 -10.20
CA ARG A 86 2.83 10.20 -10.63
C ARG A 86 2.14 10.13 -12.00
N PRO A 87 2.72 9.50 -13.05
CA PRO A 87 2.06 9.38 -14.35
C PRO A 87 0.77 8.54 -14.32
N PHE A 88 0.57 7.75 -13.25
CA PHE A 88 -0.55 6.84 -13.09
C PHE A 88 -1.64 7.42 -12.17
N ILE A 89 -1.52 8.67 -11.72
CA ILE A 89 -2.52 9.36 -10.88
C ILE A 89 -3.64 9.97 -11.75
N PRO A 90 -4.92 9.84 -11.37
CA PRO A 90 -5.40 9.10 -10.20
C PRO A 90 -5.29 7.59 -10.41
N VAL A 91 -4.59 6.91 -9.50
CA VAL A 91 -4.48 5.45 -9.52
C VAL A 91 -5.82 4.92 -9.02
N LEU A 92 -6.69 4.50 -9.93
CA LEU A 92 -7.93 3.81 -9.55
C LEU A 92 -7.56 2.38 -9.10
N LEU A 93 -7.55 2.15 -7.79
CA LEU A 93 -7.37 0.82 -7.20
C LEU A 93 -8.74 0.25 -6.81
N GLY A 94 -9.52 -0.21 -7.80
CA GLY A 94 -10.78 -0.91 -7.59
C GLY A 94 -11.98 -0.28 -8.31
N ASP A 95 -12.87 -1.14 -8.79
CA ASP A 95 -14.07 -0.82 -9.57
C ASP A 95 -15.23 -0.33 -8.70
N SER A 96 -15.04 0.79 -8.00
CA SER A 96 -16.20 1.55 -7.51
C SER A 96 -16.55 2.63 -8.54
N LEU A 97 -17.12 2.15 -9.65
CA LEU A 97 -18.03 2.87 -10.55
C LEU A 97 -19.46 2.65 -10.05
#